data_AF-A0A930BV31-F1
#
_entry.id   AF-A0A930BV31-F1
#
_cell.length_a   1.000
_cell.length_b   1.000
_cell.length_c   1.000
_cell.angle_alpha   90.00
_cell.angle_beta   90.00
_cell.angle_gamma   90.00
#
_symmetry.space_group_name_H-M   'P 1'
#
loop_
_entity.id
_entity.type
_entity.pdbx_description
1 polymer ?
#
loop_
_entity_poly.entity_id
_entity_poly.type
_entity_poly.pdbx_seq_one_letter_code
_entity_poly.pdbx_strand_id
1 'polypeptide(L)' 'MKKICIDVSDETAATLARLVKACNDSHDARDGFTTHGKLTLASLLAMLVEDAAMVMTRPGSWEGANMAQVLMSHGYEV' A
#
# COMPACT_ATOMS: atom_id res chain seq x y z
N MET A 1 2.98 20.74 -2.14
CA MET A 1 2.57 19.36 -1.84
C MET A 1 1.04 19.32 -1.80
N LYS A 2 0.40 18.40 -2.51
CA LYS A 2 -1.07 18.22 -2.42
C LYS A 2 -1.38 17.28 -1.25
N LYS A 3 -2.45 17.54 -0.50
CA LYS A 3 -2.93 16.69 0.60
C LYS A 3 -4.27 16.07 0.18
N ILE A 4 -4.39 14.76 0.33
CA ILE A 4 -5.64 14.02 0.16
C ILE A 4 -6.06 13.56 1.55
N CYS A 5 -7.30 13.83 1.93
CA CYS A 5 -7.93 13.31 3.15
C CYS A 5 -8.99 12.29 2.72
N ILE A 6 -9.01 11.12 3.37
CA ILE A 6 -9.97 10.06 3.09
C ILE A 6 -10.62 9.68 4.42
N ASP A 7 -11.94 9.71 4.44
CA ASP A 7 -12.71 9.18 5.56
C ASP A 7 -12.90 7.68 5.37
N VAL A 8 -12.59 6.91 6.42
CA VAL A 8 -12.79 5.47 6.47
C VAL A 8 -13.61 5.11 7.69
N SER A 9 -14.33 3.99 7.63
CA SER A 9 -15.03 3.48 8.81
C SER A 9 -14.06 3.09 9.92
N ASP A 10 -14.51 3.16 11.17
CA ASP A 10 -13.73 2.69 12.32
C ASP A 10 -13.28 1.23 12.16
N GLU A 11 -14.13 0.39 11.56
CA GLU A 11 -13.82 -1.00 11.25
C GLU A 11 -12.66 -1.13 10.26
N THR A 12 -12.67 -0.31 9.20
CA THR A 12 -11.58 -0.28 8.22
C THR A 12 -10.29 0.20 8.87
N ALA A 13 -10.35 1.27 9.65
CA ALA A 13 -9.19 1.80 10.38
C ALA A 13 -8.58 0.75 11.32
N ALA A 14 -9.42 0.05 12.10
CA ALA A 14 -8.97 -1.02 13.00
C ALA A 14 -8.35 -2.19 12.23
N THR A 15 -8.92 -2.56 11.08
CA THR A 15 -8.39 -3.65 10.25
C THR A 15 -7.05 -3.28 9.62
N LEU A 16 -6.89 -2.04 9.15
CA LEU A 16 -5.61 -1.55 8.65
C LEU A 16 -4.54 -1.48 9.74
N ALA A 17 -4.90 -1.11 10.98
CA ALA A 17 -3.98 -1.15 12.10
C ALA A 17 -3.49 -2.58 12.40
N ARG A 18 -4.36 -3.60 12.28
CA ARG A 18 -3.97 -5.01 12.39
C ARG A 18 -3.02 -5.43 11.27
N LEU A 19 -3.26 -4.98 10.03
CA LEU A 19 -2.37 -5.25 8.90
C LEU A 19 -0.98 -4.67 9.14
N VAL A 20 -0.89 -3.40 9.56
CA VAL A 20 0.39 -2.75 9.91
C VAL A 20 1.13 -3.56 10.98
N LYS A 21 0.41 -4.01 12.02
CA LYS A 21 1.01 -4.85 13.06
C LYS A 21 1.60 -6.14 12.46
N ALA A 22 0.84 -6.86 11.63
CA ALA A 22 1.31 -8.10 11.01
C ALA A 22 2.54 -7.88 10.11
N CYS A 23 2.58 -6.79 9.34
CA CYS A 23 3.75 -6.43 8.55
C CYS A 23 4.98 -6.16 9.43
N ASN A 24 4.81 -5.45 10.55
CA ASN A 24 5.90 -5.14 11.47
C ASN A 24 6.39 -6.38 12.23
N ASP A 25 5.48 -7.25 12.65
CA ASP A 25 5.83 -8.52 13.27
C ASP A 25 6.66 -9.39 12.30
N SER A 26 6.28 -9.41 11.00
CA SER A 26 7.04 -10.11 9.95
C SER A 26 8.42 -9.49 9.69
N HIS A 27 8.51 -8.15 9.72
CA HIS A 27 9.80 -7.44 9.64
C HIS A 27 10.72 -7.82 10.80
N ASP A 28 10.20 -7.80 12.04
CA ASP A 28 10.95 -8.15 13.24
C ASP A 28 11.38 -9.62 13.23
N ALA A 29 10.50 -10.54 12.80
CA ALA A 29 10.81 -11.97 12.69
C ALA A 29 11.89 -12.30 11.64
N ARG A 30 12.21 -11.35 10.75
CA ARG A 30 13.23 -11.48 9.70
C ARG A 30 14.42 -10.55 9.93
N ASP A 31 14.71 -10.20 11.18
CA ASP A 31 15.81 -9.31 11.58
C ASP A 31 15.85 -7.98 10.81
N GLY A 32 14.69 -7.46 10.44
CA GLY A 32 14.54 -6.17 9.78
C GLY A 32 14.70 -6.17 8.25
N PHE A 33 14.54 -7.32 7.58
CA PHE A 33 14.82 -7.49 6.15
C PHE A 33 13.82 -6.83 5.16
N THR A 34 12.85 -6.02 5.60
CA THR A 34 11.93 -5.37 4.64
C THR A 34 12.53 -4.08 4.09
N THR A 35 12.30 -3.82 2.79
CA THR A 35 12.85 -2.64 2.08
C THR A 35 12.33 -1.31 2.61
N HIS A 36 11.16 -1.30 3.25
CA HIS A 36 10.50 -0.11 3.77
C HIS A 36 10.58 0.02 5.29
N GLY A 37 11.27 -0.90 5.98
CA GLY A 37 11.32 -0.91 7.44
C GLY A 37 9.95 -1.20 8.08
N LYS A 38 9.79 -0.71 9.31
CA LYS A 38 8.48 -0.74 10.01
C LYS A 38 7.53 0.29 9.41
N LEU A 39 6.27 -0.12 9.31
CA LEU A 39 5.19 0.71 8.81
C LEU A 39 4.42 1.37 9.94
N THR A 40 3.95 2.58 9.64
CA THR A 40 2.79 3.20 10.27
C THR A 40 1.61 3.10 9.31
N LEU A 41 0.40 3.40 9.77
CA LEU A 41 -0.76 3.48 8.86
C LEU A 41 -0.52 4.51 7.74
N ALA A 42 0.05 5.67 8.07
CA ALA A 42 0.33 6.71 7.09
C ALA A 42 1.36 6.26 6.05
N SER A 43 2.45 5.58 6.46
CA SER A 43 3.48 5.12 5.52
C SER A 43 3.01 3.95 4.65
N LEU A 44 2.15 3.06 5.19
CA LEU A 44 1.47 2.03 4.39
C LEU A 44 0.64 2.67 3.27
N LEU A 45 -0.20 3.65 3.61
CA LEU A 45 -1.07 4.32 2.63
C LEU A 45 -0.25 5.13 1.62
N ALA A 46 0.82 5.79 2.06
CA ALA A 46 1.72 6.51 1.15
C ALA A 46 2.36 5.56 0.12
N MET A 47 2.88 4.42 0.56
CA MET A 47 3.45 3.39 -0.32
C MET A 47 2.43 2.91 -1.37
N LEU A 48 1.20 2.59 -0.96
CA LEU A 48 0.15 2.15 -1.88
C LEU A 48 -0.27 3.24 -2.88
N VAL A 49 -0.25 4.51 -2.48
CA VAL A 49 -0.52 5.65 -3.38
C VAL A 49 0.61 5.82 -4.40
N GLU A 50 1.87 5.61 -4.00
CA GLU A 50 3.02 5.61 -4.91
C GLU A 50 2.92 4.47 -5.92
N ASP A 51 2.62 3.24 -5.48
CA ASP A 51 2.43 2.07 -6.35
C ASP A 51 1.29 2.29 -7.35
N ALA A 52 0.17 2.88 -6.92
CA ALA A 52 -0.94 3.23 -7.80
C ALA A 52 -0.54 4.26 -8.87
N ALA A 53 0.32 5.23 -8.53
CA ALA A 53 0.84 6.18 -9.52
C ALA A 53 1.77 5.50 -10.54
N MET A 54 2.48 4.43 -10.15
CA MET A 54 3.37 3.69 -11.04
C MET A 54 2.65 3.00 -12.20
N VAL A 55 1.34 2.75 -12.11
CA VAL A 55 0.51 2.30 -13.23
C VAL A 55 0.70 3.23 -14.43
N MET A 56 0.72 4.55 -14.20
CA MET A 56 0.85 5.56 -15.25
C MET A 56 2.30 5.95 -15.53
N THR A 57 3.14 6.04 -14.49
CA THR A 57 4.50 6.60 -14.65
C THR A 57 5.56 5.56 -15.01
N ARG A 58 5.34 4.28 -14.66
CA ARG A 58 6.25 3.16 -14.91
C ARG A 58 5.46 1.89 -15.26
N PRO A 59 4.66 1.91 -16.35
CA PRO A 59 3.89 0.75 -16.76
C PRO A 59 4.82 -0.45 -16.99
N GLY A 60 4.48 -1.60 -16.40
CA GLY A 60 5.28 -2.83 -16.45
C GLY A 60 6.35 -2.98 -15.37
N SER A 61 6.57 -1.96 -14.52
CA SER A 61 7.24 -2.19 -13.22
C SER A 61 6.48 -3.22 -12.38
N TRP A 62 7.15 -3.89 -11.46
CA TRP A 62 6.49 -4.90 -10.63
C TRP A 62 5.31 -4.28 -9.87
N GLU A 63 5.50 -3.14 -9.23
CA GLU A 63 4.48 -2.40 -8.49
C GLU A 63 3.33 -1.97 -9.41
N GLY A 64 3.65 -1.30 -10.52
CA GLY A 64 2.65 -0.79 -11.47
C GLY A 64 1.84 -1.89 -12.13
N ALA A 65 2.46 -3.01 -12.52
CA ALA A 65 1.75 -4.13 -13.14
C ALA A 65 0.80 -4.84 -12.15
N ASN A 66 1.23 -5.04 -10.91
CA ASN A 66 0.36 -5.62 -9.88
C ASN A 66 -0.79 -4.68 -9.51
N MET A 67 -0.54 -3.36 -9.44
CA MET A 67 -1.61 -2.38 -9.22
C MET A 67 -2.58 -2.28 -10.39
N ALA A 68 -2.10 -2.37 -11.63
CA ALA A 68 -2.95 -2.45 -12.82
C ALA A 68 -3.86 -3.68 -12.75
N GLN A 69 -3.34 -4.84 -12.34
CA GLN A 69 -4.14 -6.05 -12.15
C GLN A 69 -5.23 -5.89 -11.08
N VAL A 70 -4.94 -5.21 -9.97
CA VAL A 70 -5.96 -4.89 -8.95
C VAL A 70 -7.07 -4.05 -9.56
N LEU A 71 -6.73 -2.99 -10.30
CA LEU A 71 -7.70 -2.11 -10.96
C LEU A 71 -8.52 -2.86 -12.04
N MET A 72 -7.88 -3.70 -12.85
CA MET A 72 -8.56 -4.55 -13.84
C MET A 72 -9.53 -5.53 -13.18
N SER A 73 -9.19 -6.06 -12.00
CA SER A 73 -10.09 -6.92 -11.21
C SER A 73 -11.34 -6.18 -10.71
N HIS A 74 -11.29 -4.85 -10.67
CA HIS A 74 -12.44 -3.98 -10.42
C HIS A 74 -13.14 -3.48 -11.69
N GLY A 75 -12.72 -3.95 -12.88
CA GLY A 75 -13.33 -3.62 -14.16
C GLY A 75 -12.81 -2.34 -14.84
N TYR A 76 -11.69 -1.78 -14.37
CA TYR A 76 -11.03 -0.65 -15.03
C TYR A 76 -10.08 -1.11 -16.14
N GLU A 77 -10.03 -0.38 -17.26
CA GLU A 77 -9.02 -0.54 -18.29
C GLU A 77 -7.93 0.51 -18.07
N VAL A 78 -6.72 0.05 -17.67
CA VAL A 78 -5.56 0.89 -17.32
C VAL A 78 -4.28 0.35 -17.91
#